data_AF-A0A1M6CQD6-F1
#
_entry.id   AF-A0A1M6CQD6-F1
#
_cell.length_a   1.000
_cell.length_b   1.000
_cell.length_c   1.000
_cell.angle_alpha   90.00
_cell.angle_beta   90.00
_cell.angle_gamma   90.00
#
_symmetry.space_group_name_H-M   'P 1'
#
loop_
_entity.id
_entity.type
_entity.pdbx_description
1 polymer ?
#
loop_
_entity_poly.entity_id
_entity_poly.type
_entity_poly.pdbx_seq_one_letter_code
_entity_poly.pdbx_strand_id
1 'polypeptide(L)' 'MKKSYSLIFISTRMFCPGNLENDFLATLRKTTHYKIEGHFLYLYHEKELQMKFIAADWD' A
#
# COMPACT_ATOMS: atom_id res chain seq x y z
N MET A 1 13.98 -20.08 11.75
CA MET A 1 14.73 -18.97 11.11
C MET A 1 13.75 -18.20 10.22
N LYS A 2 13.33 -16.98 10.59
CA LYS A 2 12.48 -16.14 9.73
C LYS A 2 13.39 -15.35 8.80
N LYS A 3 13.25 -15.56 7.49
CA LYS A 3 14.03 -14.88 6.47
C LYS A 3 13.49 -13.44 6.37
N SER A 4 14.24 -12.47 6.88
CA SER A 4 13.88 -11.05 6.82
C SER A 4 14.23 -10.52 5.44
N TYR A 5 13.23 -10.42 4.56
CA TYR A 5 13.38 -9.76 3.27
C TYR A 5 13.17 -8.26 3.47
N SER A 6 14.19 -7.46 3.16
CA SER A 6 14.04 -6.01 3.04
C SER A 6 13.20 -5.73 1.79
N LEU A 7 11.95 -5.28 1.96
CA LEU A 7 11.11 -4.82 0.85
C LEU A 7 11.64 -3.46 0.37
N ILE A 8 12.46 -3.49 -0.69
CA ILE A 8 12.97 -2.28 -1.34
C ILE A 8 11.89 -1.76 -2.29
N PHE A 9 11.18 -0.72 -1.87
CA PHE A 9 10.31 0.07 -2.75
C PHE A 9 11.13 1.16 -3.44
N ILE A 10 11.14 1.17 -4.77
CA ILE A 10 11.85 2.14 -5.60
C ILE A 10 10.82 3.13 -6.17
N SER A 11 11.10 4.42 -6.06
CA SER A 11 10.27 5.50 -6.64
C SER A 11 11.14 6.53 -7.35
N THR A 12 10.55 7.25 -8.32
CA THR A 12 11.14 8.40 -9.00
C THR A 12 10.76 9.69 -8.28
N ARG A 13 11.70 10.61 -8.07
CA ARG A 13 11.38 11.93 -7.49
C ARG A 13 10.87 12.88 -8.57
N MET A 14 9.55 12.98 -8.72
CA MET A 14 8.91 14.07 -9.47
C MET A 14 8.39 15.13 -8.50
N PHE A 15 8.42 16.39 -8.88
CA PHE A 15 7.93 17.46 -8.02
C PHE A 15 6.40 17.60 -8.15
N CYS A 16 5.68 17.00 -7.21
CA CYS A 16 4.28 17.30 -6.93
C CYS A 16 4.18 17.86 -5.50
N PRO A 17 3.41 18.93 -5.25
CA PRO A 17 3.24 19.44 -3.89
C PRO A 17 2.52 18.42 -3.00
N GLY A 18 2.98 18.28 -1.75
CA GLY A 18 2.38 17.41 -0.73
C GLY A 18 3.28 16.25 -0.28
N ASN A 19 2.79 15.46 0.66
CA ASN A 19 3.52 14.32 1.26
C ASN A 19 2.94 12.94 0.90
N LEU A 20 1.99 12.90 -0.05
CA LEU A 20 1.21 11.72 -0.37
C LEU A 20 2.09 10.52 -0.75
N GLU A 21 3.15 10.75 -1.55
CA GLU A 21 4.08 9.69 -1.93
C GLU A 21 4.78 9.07 -0.71
N ASN A 22 5.31 9.89 0.20
CA ASN A 22 6.00 9.40 1.39
C ASN A 22 5.03 8.69 2.34
N ASP A 23 3.84 9.25 2.54
CA ASP A 23 2.80 8.66 3.40
C ASP A 23 2.31 7.32 2.84
N PHE A 24 2.12 7.25 1.51
CA PHE A 24 1.80 6.03 0.80
C PHE A 24 2.89 4.98 0.98
N LEU A 25 4.15 5.31 0.71
CA LEU A 25 5.28 4.38 0.86
C LEU A 25 5.44 3.91 2.32
N ALA A 26 5.28 4.80 3.29
CA ALA A 26 5.37 4.47 4.71
C ALA A 26 4.25 3.51 5.14
N THR A 27 3.03 3.74 4.67
CA THR A 27 1.87 2.89 4.96
C THR A 27 1.98 1.54 4.25
N LEU A 28 2.43 1.53 2.99
CA LEU A 28 2.61 0.31 2.21
C LEU A 28 3.68 -0.60 2.83
N ARG A 29 4.78 -0.04 3.34
CA ARG A 29 5.81 -0.80 4.07
C ARG A 29 5.31 -1.49 5.33
N LYS A 30 4.29 -0.93 5.98
CA LYS A 30 3.67 -1.52 7.18
C LYS A 30 2.59 -2.55 6.83
N THR A 31 2.15 -2.63 5.58
CA THR A 31 1.07 -3.57 5.20
C THR A 31 1.55 -5.01 5.41
N THR A 32 0.75 -5.81 6.13
CA THR A 32 1.06 -7.20 6.47
C THR A 32 0.09 -8.19 5.83
N HIS A 33 -1.11 -7.75 5.47
CA HIS A 33 -2.13 -8.58 4.84
C HIS A 33 -3.05 -7.74 3.96
N TYR A 34 -3.73 -8.42 3.04
CA TYR A 34 -4.69 -7.82 2.13
C TYR A 34 -5.99 -8.64 2.09
N LYS A 35 -7.07 -8.01 1.67
CA LYS A 35 -8.36 -8.63 1.39
C LYS A 35 -8.92 -8.09 0.08
N ILE A 36 -9.54 -8.95 -0.72
CA ILE A 36 -10.27 -8.57 -1.92
C ILE A 36 -11.75 -8.88 -1.68
N GLU A 37 -12.63 -7.90 -1.85
CA GLU A 37 -14.09 -8.10 -1.81
C GLU A 37 -14.75 -7.36 -2.96
N GLY A 38 -15.44 -8.10 -3.83
CA GLY A 38 -15.93 -7.56 -5.09
C GLY A 38 -14.78 -6.90 -5.84
N HIS A 39 -14.88 -5.58 -5.99
CA HIS A 39 -13.90 -4.77 -6.71
C HIS A 39 -13.03 -3.89 -5.80
N PHE A 40 -13.04 -4.18 -4.50
CA PHE A 40 -12.24 -3.46 -3.53
C PHE A 40 -11.02 -4.27 -3.12
N LEU A 41 -9.86 -3.63 -3.11
CA LEU A 41 -8.65 -4.11 -2.46
C LEU A 41 -8.47 -3.36 -1.14
N TYR A 42 -8.34 -4.10 -0.06
CA TYR A 42 -8.10 -3.59 1.28
C TYR A 42 -6.72 -4.03 1.74
N LEU A 43 -5.91 -3.07 2.21
CA LEU A 43 -4.58 -3.30 2.78
C LEU A 43 -4.61 -3.00 4.28
N TYR A 44 -4.02 -3.88 5.07
CA TYR A 44 -4.10 -3.80 6.52
C TYR A 44 -2.73 -3.99 7.18
N HIS A 45 -2.60 -3.42 8.38
CA HIS A 45 -1.52 -3.70 9.33
C HIS A 45 -2.15 -4.39 10.56
N GLU A 46 -1.78 -5.66 10.79
CA GLU A 46 -2.35 -6.53 11.85
C GLU A 46 -3.86 -6.76 11.81
N LYS A 47 -4.68 -5.83 12.32
CA LYS A 47 -6.15 -5.87 12.22
C LYS A 47 -6.74 -4.53 11.77
N GLU A 48 -5.90 -3.52 11.57
CA GLU A 48 -6.31 -2.16 11.24
C GLU A 48 -6.24 -1.94 9.73
N LEU A 49 -7.35 -1.43 9.17
CA LEU A 49 -7.41 -1.06 7.76
C LEU A 49 -6.54 0.17 7.51
N GLN A 50 -5.60 0.07 6.58
CA GLN A 50 -4.64 1.13 6.26
C GLN A 50 -5.01 1.83 4.96
N MET A 51 -5.32 1.08 3.91
CA MET A 51 -5.66 1.61 2.59
C MET A 51 -6.77 0.81 1.93
N LYS A 52 -7.61 1.49 1.14
CA LYS A 52 -8.67 0.89 0.33
C LYS A 52 -8.57 1.41 -1.11
N PHE A 53 -8.56 0.51 -2.07
CA PHE A 53 -8.54 0.80 -3.50
C PHE A 53 -9.79 0.24 -4.15
N ILE A 54 -10.29 0.92 -5.17
CA ILE A 54 -11.33 0.44 -6.08
C ILE A 54 -10.67 0.05 -7.39
N ALA A 55 -11.11 -1.05 -8.02
CA ALA A 55 -10.64 -1.40 -9.35
C ALA A 55 -10.96 -0.26 -10.34
N ALA A 56 -10.11 -0.06 -11.34
CA ALA A 56 -10.28 1.03 -12.32
C ALA A 56 -11.12 0.60 -13.54
N ASP A 57 -11.17 -0.70 -13.83
CA ASP A 57 -11.76 -1.27 -15.05
C ASP A 57 -13.29 -1.45 -14.97
N TRP A 58 -14.03 -0.42 -14.50
CA TRP A 58 -15.49 -0.49 -14.40
C TRP A 58 -16.21 0.31 -15.50
N ASP A 59 -15.81 0.07 -16.74
CA ASP A 59 -16.67 0.26 -17.92
C ASP A 59 -17.20 -1.11 -18.39
#